data_AF-A0A7X0DBB7-F1
#
_entry.id   AF-A0A7X0DBB7-F1
#
_cell.length_a   1.000
_cell.length_b   1.000
_cell.length_c   1.000
_cell.angle_alpha   90.00
_cell.angle_beta   90.00
_cell.angle_gamma   90.00
#
_symmetry.space_group_name_H-M   'P 1'
#
loop_
_entity.id
_entity.type
_entity.pdbx_description
1 polymer ?
#
loop_
_entity_poly.entity_id
_entity_poly.type
_entity_poly.pdbx_seq_one_letter_code
_entity_poly.pdbx_strand_id
1 'polypeptide(L)'
;MNVLICYTSKTGNTKEVALLIEEAFHSHGHAVKTMNIDHVFAIESLIHEAHLLLFGSYTWGNGQLPHEMRRMLRFLIKERKLTLPPVALFGTGDQMWPYYCRAVDEMAYHLRKVTPVLGMLKIEQSPRGHQQHLPALFVQRLLEEVERFVIDESKVVGTVASK
;
A
#
# COMPACT_ATOMS: atom_id res chain seq x y z
N MET A 1 13.69 -7.98 1.19
CA MET A 1 13.02 -7.63 -0.08
C MET A 1 13.09 -6.13 -0.33
N ASN A 2 12.80 -5.70 -1.56
CA ASN A 2 12.63 -4.29 -1.92
C ASN A 2 11.16 -3.91 -1.78
N VAL A 3 10.86 -2.89 -0.98
CA VAL A 3 9.52 -2.36 -0.73
C VAL A 3 9.44 -0.94 -1.27
N LEU A 4 8.40 -0.63 -2.04
CA LEU A 4 8.11 0.73 -2.50
C LEU A 4 6.86 1.22 -1.77
N ILE A 5 6.95 2.33 -1.04
CA ILE A 5 5.83 2.95 -0.35
C ILE A 5 5.48 4.26 -1.06
N CYS A 6 4.28 4.34 -1.62
CA CYS A 6 3.76 5.52 -2.30
C CYS A 6 2.61 6.13 -1.50
N TYR A 7 2.69 7.40 -1.15
CA TYR A 7 1.62 8.03 -0.35
C TYR A 7 1.20 9.43 -0.85
N THR A 8 -0.04 9.81 -0.54
CA THR A 8 -0.46 11.22 -0.51
C THR A 8 -0.92 11.59 0.90
N SER A 9 -0.67 12.83 1.30
CA SER A 9 -1.01 13.33 2.63
C SER A 9 -1.32 14.82 2.58
N LYS A 10 -2.48 15.23 3.11
CA LYS A 10 -2.87 16.65 3.13
C LYS A 10 -2.29 17.42 4.32
N THR A 11 -2.38 16.85 5.52
CA THR A 11 -1.98 17.49 6.79
C THR A 11 -0.82 16.78 7.50
N GLY A 12 -0.26 15.73 6.89
CA GLY A 12 0.88 15.00 7.45
C GLY A 12 0.55 13.63 8.03
N ASN A 13 -0.70 13.37 8.46
CA ASN A 13 -1.04 12.13 9.16
C ASN A 13 -0.75 10.85 8.35
N THR A 14 -1.14 10.80 7.07
CA THR A 14 -0.86 9.63 6.22
C THR A 14 0.65 9.47 5.96
N LYS A 15 1.39 10.58 5.89
CA LYS A 15 2.86 10.55 5.78
C LYS A 15 3.48 9.96 7.05
N GLU A 16 2.98 10.34 8.23
CA GLU A 16 3.44 9.78 9.52
C GLU A 16 3.23 8.25 9.56
N VAL A 17 2.07 7.76 9.09
CA VAL A 17 1.84 6.31 8.94
C VAL A 17 2.85 5.67 7.97
N ALA A 18 3.11 6.30 6.82
CA ALA A 18 4.07 5.80 5.83
C ALA A 18 5.48 5.65 6.41
N LEU A 19 5.93 6.64 7.19
CA LEU A 19 7.26 6.63 7.82
C LEU A 19 7.36 5.56 8.92
N LEU A 20 6.29 5.33 9.70
CA LEU A 20 6.28 4.25 10.70
C LEU A 20 6.28 2.86 10.05
N ILE A 21 5.61 2.72 8.90
CA ILE A 21 5.67 1.48 8.11
C ILE A 21 7.08 1.27 7.54
N GLU A 22 7.71 2.32 7.02
CA GLU A 22 9.11 2.29 6.55
C GLU A 22 10.07 1.85 7.66
N GLU A 23 9.99 2.48 8.84
CA GLU A 23 10.79 2.12 10.01
C GLU A 23 10.59 0.64 10.39
N ALA A 24 9.34 0.17 10.39
CA ALA A 24 9.03 -1.21 10.70
C ALA A 24 9.59 -2.18 9.64
N PHE A 25 9.56 -1.87 8.35
CA PHE A 25 10.22 -2.71 7.34
C PHE A 25 11.76 -2.72 7.50
N HIS A 26 12.35 -1.57 7.82
CA HIS A 26 13.78 -1.48 8.07
C HIS A 26 14.22 -2.31 9.28
N SER A 27 13.44 -2.34 10.36
CA SER A 27 13.75 -3.16 11.53
C SER A 27 13.72 -4.67 11.26
N HIS A 28 13.03 -5.09 10.20
CA HIS A 28 13.03 -6.47 9.70
C HIS A 28 14.07 -6.72 8.57
N GLY A 29 14.98 -5.77 8.33
CA GLY A 29 16.09 -5.94 7.38
C GLY A 29 15.67 -5.82 5.91
N HIS A 30 14.62 -5.05 5.60
CA HIS A 30 14.17 -4.82 4.23
C HIS A 30 14.59 -3.45 3.70
N ALA A 31 14.82 -3.39 2.38
CA ALA A 31 15.13 -2.15 1.68
C ALA A 31 13.82 -1.46 1.31
N VAL A 32 13.67 -0.19 1.70
CA VAL A 32 12.44 0.57 1.52
C VAL A 32 12.75 1.85 0.76
N LYS A 33 11.90 2.22 -0.20
CA LYS A 33 11.86 3.55 -0.79
C LYS A 33 10.49 4.15 -0.52
N THR A 34 10.44 5.27 0.19
CA THR A 34 9.18 5.96 0.53
C THR A 34 9.06 7.26 -0.25
N MET A 35 8.00 7.40 -1.04
CA MET A 35 7.84 8.50 -1.99
C MET A 35 6.42 9.09 -1.93
N ASN A 36 6.35 10.41 -2.00
CA ASN A 36 5.09 11.07 -2.30
C ASN A 36 4.70 10.80 -3.77
N ILE A 37 3.43 10.55 -4.04
CA ILE A 37 2.90 10.29 -5.39
C ILE A 37 3.11 11.44 -6.39
N ASP A 38 3.46 12.64 -5.92
CA ASP A 38 3.88 13.76 -6.78
C ASP A 38 5.11 13.41 -7.63
N HIS A 39 5.92 12.43 -7.22
CA HIS A 39 7.08 11.93 -7.96
C HIS A 39 6.73 10.74 -8.87
N VAL A 40 5.62 10.83 -9.60
CA VAL A 40 5.02 9.71 -10.35
C VAL A 40 5.97 8.98 -11.32
N PHE A 41 6.84 9.71 -12.03
CA PHE A 41 7.77 9.09 -12.99
C PHE A 41 8.89 8.30 -12.30
N ALA A 42 9.35 8.77 -11.13
CA ALA A 42 10.33 8.03 -10.35
C ALA A 42 9.70 6.77 -9.73
N ILE A 43 8.44 6.88 -9.28
CA ILE A 43 7.66 5.72 -8.83
C ILE A 43 7.53 4.71 -9.95
N GLU A 44 7.10 5.14 -11.14
CA GLU A 44 6.99 4.28 -12.32
C GLU A 44 8.27 3.50 -12.61
N SER A 45 9.43 4.17 -12.61
CA SER A 45 10.71 3.50 -12.88
C SER A 45 11.11 2.44 -11.83
N LEU A 46 10.55 2.51 -10.63
CA LEU A 46 10.92 1.64 -9.51
C LEU A 46 9.94 0.49 -9.26
N ILE A 47 8.73 0.53 -9.84
CA ILE A 47 7.69 -0.47 -9.60
C ILE A 47 8.17 -1.88 -9.95
N HIS A 48 8.92 -2.04 -11.04
CA HIS A 48 9.41 -3.35 -11.50
C HIS A 48 10.52 -3.93 -10.61
N GLU A 49 11.17 -3.11 -9.79
CA GLU A 49 12.20 -3.55 -8.83
C GLU A 49 11.61 -3.94 -7.45
N ALA A 50 10.34 -3.58 -7.22
CA ALA A 50 9.66 -3.78 -5.95
C ALA A 50 9.06 -5.18 -5.87
N HIS A 51 9.28 -5.85 -4.74
CA HIS A 51 8.62 -7.13 -4.43
C HIS A 51 7.25 -6.90 -3.79
N LEU A 52 7.08 -5.75 -3.14
CA LEU A 52 5.85 -5.32 -2.47
C LEU A 52 5.68 -3.81 -2.67
N LEU A 53 4.47 -3.40 -3.07
CA LEU A 53 4.12 -2.00 -3.31
C LEU A 53 3.02 -1.54 -2.35
N LEU A 54 3.26 -0.47 -1.59
CA LEU A 54 2.29 0.08 -0.67
C LEU A 54 1.68 1.38 -1.20
N PHE A 55 0.36 1.52 -1.06
CA PHE A 55 -0.33 2.78 -1.33
C PHE A 55 -0.99 3.34 -0.07
N GLY A 56 -0.61 4.58 0.26
CA GLY A 56 -1.09 5.34 1.40
C GLY A 56 -1.96 6.54 1.00
N SER A 57 -3.18 6.64 1.51
CA SER A 57 -4.01 7.83 1.25
C SER A 57 -4.81 8.29 2.46
N TYR A 58 -4.96 9.60 2.61
CA TYR A 58 -6.04 10.16 3.42
C TYR A 58 -7.39 9.95 2.73
N THR A 59 -8.47 10.09 3.50
CA THR A 59 -9.85 10.10 2.98
C THR A 59 -10.37 11.52 2.91
N TRP A 60 -11.00 11.90 1.80
CA TRP A 60 -11.46 13.27 1.57
C TRP A 60 -12.98 13.39 1.50
N GLY A 61 -13.52 14.47 2.07
CA GLY A 61 -14.95 14.79 2.02
C GLY A 61 -15.82 13.61 2.43
N ASN A 62 -16.78 13.24 1.58
CA ASN A 62 -17.75 12.18 1.85
C ASN A 62 -17.19 10.75 1.58
N GLY A 63 -16.00 10.45 2.11
CA GLY A 63 -15.38 9.13 1.98
C GLY A 63 -14.63 8.87 0.67
N GLN A 64 -14.24 9.91 -0.05
CA GLN A 64 -13.66 9.78 -1.39
C GLN A 64 -12.15 9.53 -1.33
N LEU A 65 -11.63 8.74 -2.27
CA LEU A 65 -10.21 8.72 -2.59
C LEU A 65 -9.80 10.08 -3.21
N PRO A 66 -8.76 10.76 -2.67
CA PRO A 66 -8.27 12.01 -3.21
C PRO A 66 -7.95 11.93 -4.71
N HIS A 67 -8.13 13.05 -5.40
CA HIS A 67 -8.02 13.10 -6.85
C HIS A 67 -6.63 12.71 -7.34
N GLU A 68 -5.60 13.15 -6.65
CA GLU A 68 -4.20 12.85 -6.93
C GLU A 68 -3.91 11.35 -6.88
N MET A 69 -4.44 10.63 -5.88
CA MET A 69 -4.27 9.18 -5.75
C MET A 69 -5.07 8.45 -6.84
N ARG A 70 -6.30 8.87 -7.14
CA ARG A 70 -7.07 8.34 -8.27
C ARG A 70 -6.36 8.53 -9.61
N ARG A 71 -5.71 9.68 -9.82
CA ARG A 71 -4.95 9.97 -11.03
C ARG A 71 -3.72 9.08 -11.14
N MET A 72 -2.98 8.90 -10.04
CA MET A 72 -1.83 8.01 -10.01
C MET A 72 -2.23 6.55 -10.31
N LEU A 73 -3.26 6.01 -9.65
CA LEU A 73 -3.71 4.64 -9.93
C LEU A 73 -4.18 4.45 -11.38
N ARG A 74 -4.90 5.45 -11.94
CA ARG A 74 -5.28 5.44 -13.35
C ARG A 74 -4.07 5.43 -14.28
N PHE A 75 -3.08 6.27 -14.00
CA PHE A 75 -1.85 6.36 -14.77
C PHE A 75 -1.12 5.01 -14.80
N LEU A 76 -0.89 4.39 -13.64
CA LEU A 76 -0.19 3.11 -13.56
C LEU A 76 -0.98 1.96 -14.24
N ILE A 77 -2.27 1.86 -13.94
CA ILE A 77 -3.08 0.68 -14.31
C ILE A 77 -3.64 0.77 -15.73
N LYS A 78 -4.12 1.95 -16.15
CA LYS A 78 -4.85 2.11 -17.42
C LYS A 78 -4.01 2.70 -18.53
N GLU A 79 -3.21 3.71 -18.22
CA GLU A 79 -2.44 4.46 -19.22
C GLU A 79 -1.12 3.75 -19.53
N ARG A 80 -0.34 3.41 -18.48
CA ARG A 80 0.93 2.68 -18.60
C ARG A 80 0.75 1.16 -18.60
N LYS A 81 -0.39 0.66 -18.11
CA LYS A 81 -0.72 -0.78 -18.04
C LYS A 81 0.39 -1.62 -17.40
N LEU A 82 0.98 -1.09 -16.33
CA LEU A 82 2.08 -1.75 -15.65
C LEU A 82 1.59 -3.02 -14.95
N THR A 83 2.36 -4.09 -15.04
CA THR A 83 2.22 -5.24 -14.15
C THR A 83 2.71 -4.83 -12.77
N LEU A 84 1.79 -4.78 -11.80
CA LEU A 84 2.11 -4.41 -10.43
C LEU A 84 2.51 -5.66 -9.62
N PRO A 85 3.51 -5.56 -8.73
CA PRO A 85 3.72 -6.59 -7.71
C PRO A 85 2.51 -6.66 -6.75
N PRO A 86 2.45 -7.64 -5.85
CA PRO A 86 1.47 -7.63 -4.78
C PRO A 86 1.48 -6.30 -4.03
N VAL A 87 0.30 -5.84 -3.62
CA VAL A 87 0.15 -4.54 -2.97
C VAL A 87 -0.40 -4.65 -1.56
N ALA A 88 -0.10 -3.64 -0.75
CA ALA A 88 -0.77 -3.43 0.53
C ALA A 88 -1.20 -1.97 0.66
N LEU A 89 -2.25 -1.72 1.42
CA LEU A 89 -2.91 -0.41 1.45
C LEU A 89 -2.94 0.12 2.87
N PHE A 90 -2.76 1.42 3.02
CA PHE A 90 -2.96 2.08 4.30
C PHE A 90 -3.62 3.44 4.11
N GLY A 91 -4.21 3.96 5.17
CA GLY A 91 -4.79 5.28 5.10
C GLY A 91 -5.26 5.81 6.44
N THR A 92 -5.49 7.12 6.44
CA THR A 92 -6.05 7.83 7.59
C THR A 92 -7.45 8.34 7.26
N GLY A 93 -8.31 8.37 8.26
CA GLY A 93 -9.70 8.84 8.18
C GLY A 93 -10.14 9.34 9.55
N ASP A 94 -11.41 9.66 9.68
CA ASP A 94 -11.98 10.12 10.94
C ASP A 94 -13.35 9.47 11.15
N GLN A 95 -13.52 8.79 12.29
CA GLN A 95 -14.69 8.01 12.67
C GLN A 95 -15.92 8.89 12.96
N MET A 96 -15.74 10.19 13.17
CA MET A 96 -16.84 11.15 13.23
C MET A 96 -17.61 11.20 11.90
N TRP A 97 -16.97 10.82 10.78
CA TRP A 97 -17.60 10.77 9.47
C TRP A 97 -18.13 9.36 9.13
N PRO A 98 -19.26 9.24 8.41
CA PRO A 98 -19.86 7.94 8.09
C PRO A 98 -18.98 6.96 7.31
N TYR A 99 -18.01 7.48 6.55
CA TYR A 99 -17.19 6.70 5.62
C TYR A 99 -15.74 6.60 6.11
N TYR A 100 -15.56 5.96 7.27
CA TYR A 100 -14.25 5.79 7.91
C TYR A 100 -13.23 5.08 6.98
N CYS A 101 -12.15 5.79 6.66
CA CYS A 101 -11.06 5.34 5.78
C CYS A 101 -11.52 4.72 4.45
N ARG A 102 -12.66 5.15 3.89
CA ARG A 102 -13.22 4.57 2.65
C ARG A 102 -12.28 4.70 1.44
N ALA A 103 -11.34 5.65 1.46
CA ALA A 103 -10.28 5.72 0.46
C ALA A 103 -9.45 4.43 0.36
N VAL A 104 -9.19 3.74 1.47
CA VAL A 104 -8.49 2.45 1.50
C VAL A 104 -9.32 1.38 0.78
N ASP A 105 -10.63 1.36 1.03
CA ASP A 105 -11.56 0.41 0.39
C ASP A 105 -11.67 0.68 -1.13
N GLU A 106 -11.69 1.96 -1.53
CA GLU A 106 -11.73 2.37 -2.93
C GLU A 106 -10.45 1.94 -3.67
N MET A 107 -9.27 2.15 -3.07
CA MET A 107 -8.01 1.64 -3.63
C MET A 107 -8.04 0.12 -3.76
N ALA A 108 -8.50 -0.60 -2.74
CA ALA A 108 -8.61 -2.07 -2.76
C ALA A 108 -9.52 -2.57 -3.88
N TYR A 109 -10.68 -1.92 -4.06
CA TYR A 109 -11.63 -2.26 -5.12
C TYR A 109 -11.00 -2.16 -6.52
N HIS A 110 -10.17 -1.14 -6.77
CA HIS A 110 -9.50 -0.97 -8.06
C HIS A 110 -8.31 -1.91 -8.23
N LEU A 111 -7.47 -2.06 -7.20
CA LEU A 111 -6.23 -2.83 -7.28
C LEU A 111 -6.44 -4.33 -7.32
N ARG A 112 -7.45 -4.87 -6.60
CA ARG A 112 -7.80 -6.30 -6.65
C ARG A 112 -8.14 -6.83 -8.05
N LYS A 113 -8.45 -5.95 -9.00
CA LYS A 113 -8.75 -6.32 -10.38
C LYS A 113 -7.49 -6.59 -11.21
N VAL A 114 -6.31 -6.19 -10.73
CA VAL A 114 -5.06 -6.22 -11.50
C VAL A 114 -3.87 -6.78 -10.72
N THR A 115 -3.94 -6.87 -9.40
CA THR A 115 -2.87 -7.43 -8.54
C THR A 115 -3.42 -7.91 -7.18
N PRO A 116 -2.80 -8.90 -6.52
CA PRO A 116 -3.16 -9.29 -5.16
C PRO A 116 -3.03 -8.14 -4.16
N VAL A 117 -4.02 -8.00 -3.28
CA VAL A 117 -3.99 -7.06 -2.14
C VAL A 117 -3.77 -7.85 -0.86
N LEU A 118 -2.55 -7.79 -0.31
CA LEU A 118 -2.10 -8.61 0.82
C LEU A 118 -2.46 -8.05 2.19
N GLY A 119 -2.81 -6.77 2.29
CA GLY A 119 -3.22 -6.19 3.57
C GLY A 119 -3.75 -4.78 3.46
N MET A 120 -4.53 -4.39 4.47
CA MET A 120 -5.12 -3.05 4.58
C MET A 120 -5.00 -2.54 6.02
N LEU A 121 -4.53 -1.31 6.20
CA LEU A 121 -4.46 -0.61 7.49
C LEU A 121 -5.28 0.68 7.46
N LYS A 122 -6.17 0.85 8.45
CA LYS A 122 -6.98 2.06 8.63
C LYS A 122 -6.65 2.69 9.97
N ILE A 123 -6.26 3.96 9.96
CA ILE A 123 -5.84 4.72 11.15
C ILE A 123 -6.79 5.88 11.39
N GLU A 124 -7.27 6.00 12.62
CA GLU A 124 -8.11 7.11 13.06
C GLU A 124 -7.27 8.35 13.30
N GLN A 125 -7.52 9.38 12.50
CA GLN A 125 -6.81 10.66 12.41
C GLN A 125 -5.31 10.53 12.19
N SER A 126 -4.54 10.06 13.17
CA SER A 126 -3.07 9.94 13.16
C SER A 126 -2.61 8.69 13.92
N PRO A 127 -1.41 8.13 13.64
CA PRO A 127 -0.91 6.91 14.28
C PRO A 127 -0.32 7.20 15.68
N ARG A 128 -1.10 7.84 16.55
CA ARG A 128 -0.64 8.29 17.87
C ARG A 128 -1.43 7.63 19.00
N GLY A 129 -0.87 7.72 20.20
CA GLY A 129 -1.46 7.13 21.40
C GLY A 129 -1.66 5.63 21.22
N HIS A 130 -2.88 5.15 21.42
CA HIS A 130 -3.21 3.73 21.32
C HIS A 130 -3.01 3.13 19.92
N GLN A 131 -2.82 3.94 18.87
CA GLN A 131 -2.63 3.45 17.49
C GLN A 131 -1.16 3.37 17.05
N GLN A 132 -0.22 3.83 17.88
CA GLN A 132 1.19 3.96 17.51
C GLN A 132 1.84 2.62 17.12
N HIS A 133 1.36 1.51 17.70
CA HIS A 133 1.89 0.17 17.44
C HIS A 133 1.29 -0.49 16.17
N LEU A 134 0.21 0.06 15.61
CA LEU A 134 -0.52 -0.55 14.49
C LEU A 134 0.29 -0.64 13.20
N PRO A 135 1.10 0.37 12.79
CA PRO A 135 1.99 0.24 11.64
C PRO A 135 2.97 -0.94 11.75
N ALA A 136 3.56 -1.16 12.93
CA ALA A 136 4.48 -2.27 13.15
C ALA A 136 3.78 -3.63 13.08
N LEU A 137 2.61 -3.78 13.72
CA LEU A 137 1.80 -4.99 13.61
C LEU A 137 1.34 -5.25 12.17
N PHE A 138 1.02 -4.19 11.43
CA PHE A 138 0.65 -4.29 10.03
C PHE A 138 1.80 -4.85 9.19
N VAL A 139 3.02 -4.33 9.38
CA VAL A 139 4.21 -4.86 8.70
C VAL A 139 4.46 -6.33 9.07
N GLN A 140 4.40 -6.71 10.35
CA GLN A 140 4.58 -8.11 10.76
C GLN A 140 3.63 -9.05 10.02
N ARG A 141 2.34 -8.72 9.98
CA ARG A 141 1.33 -9.50 9.25
C ARG A 141 1.59 -9.53 7.74
N LEU A 142 2.02 -8.41 7.16
CA LEU A 142 2.36 -8.35 5.73
C LEU A 142 3.54 -9.27 5.38
N LEU A 143 4.54 -9.37 6.25
CA LEU A 143 5.68 -10.27 6.01
C LEU A 143 5.22 -11.74 5.96
N GLU A 144 4.37 -12.14 6.91
CA GLU A 144 3.77 -13.48 6.90
C GLU A 144 2.94 -13.75 5.62
N GLU A 145 2.16 -12.76 5.17
CA GLU A 145 1.34 -12.89 3.95
C GLU A 145 2.18 -12.90 2.67
N VAL A 146 3.28 -12.14 2.60
CA VAL A 146 4.21 -12.19 1.47
C VAL A 146 4.87 -13.56 1.38
N GLU A 147 5.31 -14.15 2.50
CA GLU A 147 5.88 -15.49 2.51
C GLU A 147 4.87 -16.55 2.01
N ARG A 148 3.63 -16.49 2.48
CA ARG A 148 2.55 -17.37 2.00
C ARG A 148 2.31 -17.22 0.50
N PHE A 149 2.22 -15.98 0.02
CA PHE A 149 2.02 -15.68 -1.39
C PHE A 149 3.14 -16.27 -2.28
N VAL A 150 4.41 -16.11 -1.88
CA VAL A 150 5.55 -16.67 -2.62
C VAL A 150 5.52 -18.20 -2.66
N ILE A 151 5.15 -18.84 -1.55
CA ILE A 151 5.01 -20.31 -1.49
C ILE A 151 3.92 -20.80 -2.43
N ASP A 152 2.77 -20.13 -2.47
CA ASP A 152 1.65 -20.55 -3.31
C ASP A 152 1.94 -20.35 -4.80
N GLU A 153 2.55 -19.23 -5.20
CA GLU A 153 3.03 -19.01 -6.58
C GLU A 153 4.03 -20.10 -7.01
N SER A 154 4.96 -20.46 -6.12
CA SER A 154 5.96 -21.50 -6.40
C SER A 154 5.33 -22.89 -6.64
N LYS A 155 4.26 -23.24 -5.92
CA LYS A 155 3.52 -24.49 -6.12
C LYS A 155 2.75 -24.51 -7.44
N VAL A 156 2.17 -23.37 -7.83
CA VAL A 156 1.45 -23.25 -9.11
C VAL A 156 2.42 -23.47 -10.27
N VAL A 157 3.58 -22.80 -10.26
CA VAL A 157 4.60 -22.96 -11.30
C VAL A 157 5.14 -24.39 -11.37
N GLY A 158 5.43 -25.02 -10.21
CA GLY A 158 5.90 -26.41 -10.16
C GLY A 158 4.90 -27.45 -10.71
N THR A 159 3.60 -27.19 -10.59
CA THR A 159 2.54 -28.06 -11.14
C THR A 159 2.37 -27.92 -12.65
N VAL A 160 2.64 -26.73 -13.20
CA VAL A 160 2.57 -26.47 -14.64
C VAL A 160 3.80 -27.00 -15.38
N ALA A 161 4.99 -26.94 -14.77
CA ALA A 161 6.23 -27.43 -15.38
C ALA A 161 6.36 -28.97 -15.40
N SER A 162 5.47 -29.69 -14.71
CA SER A 162 5.47 -31.16 -14.60
C SER A 162 4.40 -31.85 -15.47
N LYS A 163 3.76 -31.10 -16.39
CA LYS A 163 2.83 -31.60 -17.43
C LYS A 163 3.37 -31.27 -18.82
#